data_AF-A0A7Y1YRT8-F1
#
_entry.id   AF-A0A7Y1YRT8-F1
#
_cell.length_a   1.000
_cell.length_b   1.000
_cell.length_c   1.000
_cell.angle_alpha   90.00
_cell.angle_beta   90.00
_cell.angle_gamma   90.00
#
_symmetry.space_group_name_H-M   'P 1'
#
loop_
_entity.id
_entity.type
_entity.pdbx_description
1 polymer ?
#
loop_
_entity_poly.entity_id
_entity_poly.type
_entity_poly.pdbx_seq_one_letter_code
_entity_poly.pdbx_strand_id
1 'polypeptide(L)'
;MSTETHLPYDRKEITTLFIIFIILVAGCLLLGALLQMTYFYFNGIYTGQIASENISPFHLRVALALSQFFTFLLPALTFSWFVYKSKMWNFWGIKNDLKPFWILSSLLMLLFLLPIIQFSYEINQDLPLPVWMKSMEADATATLEVILSMENIQQLGVNLFLIALLPALGEELIFRGILQQFGYRAFRSPIYSVW
;
A
#
# COMPACT_ATOMS: atom_id res chain seq x y z
N MET A 1 25.85 17.63 8.98
CA MET A 1 26.40 16.86 10.11
C MET A 1 25.72 15.51 10.11
N SER A 2 26.42 14.52 9.57
CA SER A 2 25.97 13.17 9.24
C SER A 2 25.92 12.31 10.51
N THR A 3 24.73 12.04 11.01
CA THR A 3 24.51 10.86 11.86
C THR A 3 24.18 9.70 10.94
N GLU A 4 25.21 9.16 10.28
CA GLU A 4 25.10 7.86 9.63
C GLU A 4 24.90 6.81 10.73
N THR A 5 23.64 6.44 10.95
CA THR A 5 23.27 5.24 11.70
C THR A 5 23.63 4.03 10.84
N HIS A 6 24.93 3.78 10.69
CA HIS A 6 25.43 2.52 10.16
C HIS A 6 25.01 1.40 11.10
N LEU A 7 23.90 0.74 10.78
CA LEU A 7 23.59 -0.54 11.40
C LEU A 7 24.68 -1.53 10.98
N PRO A 8 25.31 -2.26 11.93
CA PRO A 8 26.56 -2.99 11.73
C PRO A 8 26.31 -4.37 11.10
N TYR A 9 25.59 -4.42 9.97
CA TYR A 9 25.14 -5.67 9.37
C TYR A 9 25.92 -5.97 8.07
N ASP A 10 26.51 -7.16 7.99
CA ASP A 10 27.27 -7.64 6.83
C ASP A 10 26.34 -7.89 5.61
N ARG A 11 26.91 -8.02 4.39
CA ARG A 11 26.14 -8.19 3.15
C ARG A 11 25.24 -9.43 3.17
N LYS A 12 25.74 -10.55 3.73
CA LYS A 12 24.99 -11.83 3.88
C LYS A 12 23.81 -11.69 4.84
N GLU A 13 24.06 -10.90 5.86
CA GLU A 13 23.15 -10.54 6.91
C GLU A 13 21.98 -9.73 6.30
N ILE A 14 22.26 -8.70 5.49
CA ILE A 14 21.22 -7.91 4.79
C ILE A 14 20.35 -8.78 3.85
N THR A 15 20.96 -9.67 3.07
CA THR A 15 20.19 -10.57 2.19
C THR A 15 19.26 -11.49 2.99
N THR A 16 19.69 -11.93 4.18
CA THR A 16 18.86 -12.74 5.07
C THR A 16 17.64 -11.94 5.56
N LEU A 17 17.82 -10.69 5.99
CA LEU A 17 16.72 -9.82 6.40
C LEU A 17 15.73 -9.54 5.26
N PHE A 18 16.23 -9.37 4.03
CA PHE A 18 15.37 -9.16 2.86
C PHE A 18 14.51 -10.39 2.55
N ILE A 19 15.08 -11.59 2.64
CA ILE A 19 14.32 -12.84 2.47
C ILE A 19 13.27 -12.99 3.58
N ILE A 20 13.63 -12.70 4.84
CA ILE A 20 12.68 -12.72 5.96
C ILE A 20 11.53 -11.73 5.70
N PHE A 21 11.84 -10.53 5.19
CA PHE A 21 10.82 -9.54 4.85
C PHE A 21 9.86 -10.05 3.77
N ILE A 22 10.36 -10.66 2.69
CA ILE A 22 9.52 -11.24 1.63
C ILE A 22 8.62 -12.35 2.19
N ILE A 23 9.17 -13.26 3.00
CA ILE A 23 8.41 -14.35 3.61
C ILE A 23 7.32 -13.79 4.53
N LEU A 24 7.64 -12.74 5.30
CA LEU A 24 6.69 -12.06 6.16
C LEU A 24 5.55 -11.42 5.34
N VAL A 25 5.86 -10.68 4.27
CA VAL A 25 4.85 -10.08 3.38
C VAL A 25 3.96 -11.17 2.79
N ALA A 26 4.53 -12.24 2.25
CA ALA A 26 3.77 -13.37 1.71
C ALA A 26 2.86 -14.02 2.77
N GLY A 27 3.36 -14.22 3.99
CA GLY A 27 2.57 -14.72 5.11
C GLY A 27 1.42 -13.79 5.50
N CYS A 28 1.66 -12.48 5.55
CA CYS A 28 0.63 -11.49 5.86
C CYS A 28 -0.44 -11.42 4.76
N LEU A 29 -0.06 -11.53 3.49
CA LEU A 29 -0.99 -11.60 2.36
C LEU A 29 -1.90 -12.83 2.45
N LEU A 30 -1.33 -14.01 2.72
CA LEU A 30 -2.11 -15.24 2.89
C LEU A 30 -3.07 -15.14 4.08
N LEU A 31 -2.60 -14.61 5.22
CA LEU A 31 -3.45 -14.38 6.39
C LEU A 31 -4.58 -13.39 6.09
N GLY A 32 -4.28 -12.29 5.39
CA GLY A 32 -5.27 -11.29 4.98
C GLY A 32 -6.34 -11.90 4.07
N ALA A 33 -5.94 -12.68 3.07
CA ALA A 33 -6.86 -13.38 2.17
C ALA A 33 -7.75 -14.39 2.93
N LEU A 34 -7.18 -15.18 3.85
CA LEU A 34 -7.94 -16.12 4.68
C LEU A 34 -8.95 -15.42 5.58
N LEU A 35 -8.57 -14.31 6.22
CA LEU A 35 -9.47 -13.53 7.07
C LEU A 35 -10.58 -12.87 6.26
N GLN A 36 -10.27 -12.35 5.08
CA GLN A 36 -11.27 -11.78 4.16
C GLN A 36 -12.28 -12.84 3.70
N MET A 37 -11.80 -14.02 3.30
CA MET A 37 -12.67 -15.14 2.93
C MET A 37 -13.55 -15.61 4.09
N THR A 38 -12.98 -15.69 5.29
CA THR A 38 -13.71 -16.05 6.51
C THR A 38 -14.78 -15.01 6.85
N TYR A 39 -14.44 -13.72 6.76
CA TYR A 39 -15.37 -12.63 6.96
C TYR A 39 -16.56 -12.71 6.00
N PHE A 40 -16.32 -12.91 4.69
CA PHE A 40 -17.40 -13.06 3.73
C PHE A 40 -18.27 -14.28 3.99
N TYR A 41 -17.66 -15.43 4.33
CA TYR A 41 -18.41 -16.65 4.68
C TYR A 41 -19.36 -16.44 5.86
N PHE A 42 -18.90 -15.80 6.95
CA PHE A 42 -19.76 -15.51 8.12
C PHE A 42 -20.86 -14.48 7.84
N ASN A 43 -20.69 -13.63 6.83
CA ASN A 43 -21.71 -12.68 6.39
C ASN A 43 -22.59 -13.23 5.25
N GLY A 44 -22.46 -14.52 4.91
CA GLY A 44 -23.27 -15.18 3.88
C GLY A 44 -22.96 -14.75 2.45
N ILE A 45 -21.83 -14.11 2.21
CA ILE A 45 -21.38 -13.66 0.88
C ILE A 45 -20.50 -14.76 0.29
N TYR A 46 -20.98 -15.45 -0.75
CA TYR A 46 -20.22 -16.50 -1.40
C TYR A 46 -19.42 -15.95 -2.60
N THR A 47 -18.24 -16.51 -2.85
CA THR A 47 -17.25 -16.01 -3.84
C THR A 47 -17.77 -15.92 -5.27
N GLY A 48 -18.86 -16.63 -5.62
CA GLY A 48 -19.52 -16.56 -6.92
C GLY A 48 -20.58 -15.46 -7.06
N GLN A 49 -20.94 -14.75 -5.98
CA GLN A 49 -21.97 -13.71 -5.95
C GLN A 49 -21.40 -12.29 -5.94
N ILE A 50 -20.08 -12.13 -5.81
CA ILE A 50 -19.42 -10.81 -5.73
C ILE A 50 -19.65 -9.97 -7.00
N ALA A 51 -19.81 -10.64 -8.15
CA ALA A 51 -20.12 -9.99 -9.42
C ALA A 51 -21.64 -9.90 -9.72
N SER A 52 -22.51 -10.59 -8.97
CA SER A 52 -23.94 -10.72 -9.31
C SER A 52 -24.92 -10.20 -8.25
N GLU A 53 -24.46 -9.94 -7.02
CA GLU A 53 -25.29 -9.40 -5.94
C GLU A 53 -24.89 -7.97 -5.57
N ASN A 54 -25.88 -7.18 -5.17
CA ASN A 54 -25.71 -5.86 -4.55
C ASN A 54 -25.03 -6.02 -3.18
N ILE A 55 -23.74 -6.34 -3.15
CA ILE A 55 -22.95 -6.35 -1.91
C ILE A 55 -23.03 -4.94 -1.31
N SER A 56 -23.45 -4.87 -0.06
CA SER A 56 -23.49 -3.59 0.66
C SER A 56 -22.10 -2.93 0.64
N PRO A 57 -21.98 -1.63 0.33
CA PRO A 57 -20.71 -0.90 0.34
C PRO A 57 -19.93 -1.06 1.64
N PHE A 58 -20.61 -1.34 2.76
CA PHE A 58 -19.98 -1.63 4.04
C PHE A 58 -19.05 -2.85 3.99
N HIS A 59 -19.49 -3.96 3.41
CA HIS A 59 -18.68 -5.19 3.35
C HIS A 59 -17.45 -5.01 2.45
N LEU A 60 -17.59 -4.26 1.35
CA LEU A 60 -16.47 -3.92 0.46
C LEU A 60 -15.44 -3.03 1.17
N ARG A 61 -15.89 -2.04 1.95
CA ARG A 61 -14.99 -1.19 2.76
C ARG A 61 -14.22 -2.01 3.80
N VAL A 62 -14.87 -2.96 4.48
CA VAL A 62 -14.21 -3.86 5.44
C VAL A 62 -13.19 -4.76 4.72
N ALA A 63 -13.58 -5.34 3.59
CA ALA A 63 -12.70 -6.17 2.78
C ALA A 63 -11.47 -5.40 2.28
N LEU A 64 -11.66 -4.16 1.83
CA LEU A 64 -10.57 -3.26 1.43
C LEU A 64 -9.66 -2.92 2.62
N ALA A 65 -10.23 -2.56 3.76
CA ALA A 65 -9.48 -2.25 4.96
C ALA A 65 -8.59 -3.42 5.41
N LEU A 66 -9.14 -4.64 5.43
CA LEU A 66 -8.39 -5.85 5.73
C LEU A 66 -7.28 -6.06 4.70
N SER A 67 -7.59 -5.98 3.40
CA SER A 67 -6.59 -6.17 2.34
C SER A 67 -5.41 -5.20 2.51
N GLN A 68 -5.68 -3.91 2.68
CA GLN A 68 -4.61 -2.90 2.79
C GLN A 68 -3.81 -3.01 4.08
N PHE A 69 -4.49 -3.28 5.19
CA PHE A 69 -3.83 -3.48 6.48
C PHE A 69 -2.88 -4.68 6.46
N PHE A 70 -3.31 -5.82 5.93
CA PHE A 70 -2.50 -7.04 5.89
C PHE A 70 -1.43 -7.01 4.78
N THR A 71 -1.66 -6.29 3.68
CA THR A 71 -0.69 -6.19 2.57
C THR A 71 0.47 -5.26 2.92
N PHE A 72 0.19 -4.10 3.51
CA PHE A 72 1.21 -3.07 3.71
C PHE A 72 1.50 -2.80 5.19
N LEU A 73 0.48 -2.51 6.00
CA LEU A 73 0.68 -1.99 7.34
C LEU A 73 1.25 -3.04 8.30
N LEU A 74 0.63 -4.23 8.36
CA LEU A 74 1.04 -5.31 9.25
C LEU A 74 2.48 -5.79 8.97
N PRO A 75 2.90 -6.14 7.74
CA PRO A 75 4.27 -6.55 7.49
C PRO A 75 5.28 -5.43 7.78
N ALA A 76 4.95 -4.16 7.48
CA ALA A 76 5.83 -3.04 7.78
C ALA A 76 6.05 -2.86 9.30
N LEU A 77 4.97 -2.90 10.08
CA LEU A 77 5.01 -2.76 11.54
C LEU A 77 5.72 -3.93 12.19
N THR A 78 5.36 -5.16 11.82
CA THR A 78 5.94 -6.37 12.41
C THR A 78 7.43 -6.47 12.08
N PHE A 79 7.83 -6.26 10.82
CA PHE A 79 9.24 -6.25 10.44
C PHE A 79 10.02 -5.17 11.20
N SER A 80 9.49 -3.94 11.23
CA SER A 80 10.15 -2.82 11.91
C SER A 80 10.31 -3.06 13.40
N TRP A 81 9.29 -3.66 14.04
CA TRP A 81 9.31 -4.02 15.45
C TRP A 81 10.35 -5.11 15.76
N PHE A 82 10.44 -6.17 14.94
CA PHE A 82 11.41 -7.25 15.12
C PHE A 82 12.86 -6.79 14.91
N VAL A 83 13.11 -5.99 13.88
CA VAL A 83 14.48 -5.62 13.49
C VAL A 83 15.00 -4.39 14.25
N TYR A 84 14.16 -3.37 14.46
CA TYR A 84 14.60 -2.07 14.98
C TYR A 84 14.13 -1.77 16.41
N LYS A 85 13.29 -2.64 17.00
CA LYS A 85 12.81 -2.57 18.39
C LYS A 85 12.39 -1.13 18.77
N SER A 86 12.91 -0.61 19.88
CA SER A 86 12.54 0.71 20.46
C SER A 86 12.97 1.92 19.62
N LYS A 87 13.70 1.76 18.51
CA LYS A 87 14.11 2.87 17.62
C LYS A 87 13.25 3.00 16.36
N MET A 88 12.11 2.31 16.30
CA MET A 88 11.18 2.28 15.15
C MET A 88 10.86 3.67 14.57
N TRP A 89 10.56 4.65 15.44
CA TRP A 89 10.18 6.00 15.01
C TRP A 89 11.32 6.80 14.38
N ASN A 90 12.54 6.66 14.91
CA ASN A 90 13.74 7.29 14.34
C ASN A 90 14.16 6.61 13.03
N PHE A 91 13.77 5.34 12.85
CA PHE A 91 14.11 4.52 11.71
C PHE A 91 13.28 4.85 10.47
N TRP A 92 12.00 5.19 10.63
CA TRP A 92 11.16 5.66 9.53
C TRP A 92 11.50 7.07 9.05
N GLY A 93 12.52 7.71 9.64
CA GLY A 93 13.02 9.00 9.19
C GLY A 93 12.00 10.13 9.32
N ILE A 94 10.99 9.96 10.19
CA ILE A 94 10.00 10.99 10.51
C ILE A 94 10.73 12.12 11.24
N LYS A 95 11.27 13.06 10.46
CA LYS A 95 11.78 14.32 10.95
C LYS A 95 10.63 15.31 10.94
N ASN A 96 10.37 15.96 12.07
CA ASN A 96 9.26 16.92 12.23
C ASN A 96 9.46 18.25 11.47
N ASP A 97 10.34 18.31 10.47
CA ASP A 97 10.67 19.53 9.73
C ASP A 97 9.78 19.68 8.48
N LEU A 98 8.47 19.53 8.65
CA LEU A 98 7.49 19.74 7.58
C LEU A 98 7.44 21.23 7.20
N LYS A 99 8.21 21.61 6.18
CA LYS A 99 8.18 22.97 5.63
C LYS A 99 6.94 23.14 4.74
N PRO A 100 6.21 24.28 4.82
CA PRO A 100 5.07 24.57 3.95
C PRO A 100 5.38 24.42 2.46
N PHE A 101 6.63 24.72 2.07
CA PHE A 101 7.12 24.51 0.71
C PHE A 101 6.97 23.06 0.22
N TRP A 102 7.28 22.07 1.05
CA TRP A 102 7.16 20.65 0.66
C TRP A 102 5.71 20.22 0.49
N ILE A 103 4.81 20.72 1.33
CA ILE A 103 3.37 20.47 1.23
C ILE A 103 2.80 21.09 -0.04
N LEU A 104 3.16 22.35 -0.34
CA LEU A 104 2.71 23.02 -1.56
C LEU A 104 3.28 22.34 -2.81
N SER A 105 4.56 21.95 -2.77
CA SER A 105 5.22 21.25 -3.88
C SER A 105 4.57 19.90 -4.16
N SER A 106 4.26 19.10 -3.12
CA SER A 106 3.58 17.81 -3.32
C SER A 106 2.17 17.97 -3.89
N LEU A 107 1.43 18.99 -3.44
CA LEU A 107 0.11 19.30 -3.97
C LEU A 107 0.16 19.74 -5.44
N LEU A 108 1.11 20.62 -5.79
CA LEU A 108 1.30 21.04 -7.18
C LEU A 108 1.73 19.86 -8.06
N MET A 109 2.66 19.03 -7.59
CA MET A 109 3.08 17.82 -8.28
C MET A 109 1.90 16.90 -8.56
N LEU A 110 1.00 16.68 -7.59
CA LEU A 110 -0.21 15.90 -7.79
C LEU A 110 -1.08 16.47 -8.93
N LEU A 111 -1.30 17.79 -8.98
CA LEU A 111 -2.05 18.41 -10.08
C LEU A 111 -1.35 18.25 -11.43
N PHE A 112 -0.02 18.44 -11.48
CA PHE A 112 0.76 18.29 -12.71
C PHE A 112 0.85 16.84 -13.21
N LEU A 113 0.64 15.86 -12.33
CA LEU A 113 0.60 14.44 -12.71
C LEU A 113 -0.75 14.02 -13.30
N LEU A 114 -1.85 14.76 -13.08
CA LEU A 114 -3.18 14.38 -13.60
C LEU A 114 -3.20 14.18 -15.13
N PRO A 115 -2.61 15.06 -15.96
CA PRO A 115 -2.53 14.83 -17.41
C PRO A 115 -1.75 13.57 -17.78
N ILE A 116 -0.69 13.25 -17.02
CA ILE A 116 0.13 12.06 -17.25
C ILE A 116 -0.64 10.79 -16.90
N ILE A 117 -1.41 10.81 -15.80
CA ILE A 117 -2.31 9.72 -15.41
C ILE A 117 -3.35 9.48 -16.51
N GLN A 118 -3.98 10.56 -17.01
CA GLN A 118 -4.97 10.47 -18.08
C GLN A 118 -4.37 9.91 -19.37
N PHE A 119 -3.20 10.39 -19.77
CA PHE A 119 -2.49 9.88 -20.95
C PHE A 119 -2.12 8.39 -20.79
N SER A 120 -1.68 7.98 -19.61
CA SER A 120 -1.40 6.56 -19.31
C SER A 120 -2.66 5.70 -19.38
N TYR A 121 -3.82 6.24 -18.99
CA TYR A 121 -5.09 5.54 -19.06
C TYR A 121 -5.54 5.32 -20.51
N GLU A 122 -5.36 6.32 -21.39
CA GLU A 122 -5.65 6.18 -22.82
C GLU A 122 -4.78 5.09 -23.46
N ILE A 123 -3.48 5.09 -23.17
CA ILE A 123 -2.58 4.01 -23.63
C ILE A 123 -3.05 2.64 -23.12
N ASN A 124 -3.44 2.54 -21.85
CA ASN A 124 -3.89 1.28 -21.27
C ASN A 124 -5.16 0.73 -21.97
N GLN A 125 -6.09 1.60 -22.34
CA GLN A 125 -7.32 1.21 -23.06
C GLN A 125 -7.06 0.69 -24.47
N ASP A 126 -6.04 1.24 -25.15
CA ASP A 126 -5.68 0.83 -26.51
C ASP A 126 -4.93 -0.52 -26.55
N LEU A 127 -4.48 -1.03 -25.40
CA LEU A 127 -3.78 -2.31 -25.34
C LEU A 127 -4.76 -3.48 -25.59
N PRO A 128 -4.40 -4.44 -26.47
CA PRO A 128 -5.19 -5.65 -26.66
C PRO A 128 -5.00 -6.60 -25.47
N LEU A 129 -5.79 -6.39 -24.41
CA LEU A 129 -5.72 -7.19 -23.19
C LEU A 129 -6.49 -8.52 -23.31
N PRO A 130 -5.99 -9.62 -22.70
CA PRO A 130 -6.70 -10.89 -22.63
C PRO A 130 -7.95 -10.77 -21.74
N VAL A 131 -8.94 -11.65 -21.95
CA VAL A 131 -10.26 -11.61 -21.29
C VAL A 131 -10.15 -11.56 -19.77
N TRP A 132 -9.27 -12.37 -19.18
CA TRP A 132 -9.09 -12.41 -17.72
C TRP A 132 -8.57 -11.08 -17.15
N MET A 133 -7.80 -10.32 -17.92
CA MET A 133 -7.28 -9.03 -17.47
C MET A 133 -8.37 -7.96 -17.56
N LYS A 134 -9.18 -7.99 -18.63
CA LYS A 134 -10.35 -7.12 -18.78
C LYS A 134 -11.40 -7.37 -17.69
N SER A 135 -11.62 -8.63 -17.28
CA SER A 135 -12.53 -8.92 -16.17
C SER A 135 -11.99 -8.39 -14.84
N MET A 136 -10.69 -8.54 -14.56
CA MET A 136 -10.08 -7.97 -13.36
C MET A 136 -10.18 -6.44 -13.31
N GLU A 137 -10.00 -5.77 -14.45
CA GLU A 137 -10.20 -4.32 -14.56
C GLU A 137 -11.66 -3.91 -14.30
N ALA A 138 -12.62 -4.63 -14.90
CA ALA A 138 -14.04 -4.38 -14.68
C ALA A 138 -14.45 -4.59 -13.21
N ASP A 139 -13.96 -5.64 -12.56
CA ASP A 139 -14.23 -5.94 -11.16
C ASP A 139 -13.66 -4.85 -10.23
N ALA A 140 -12.45 -4.37 -10.54
CA ALA A 140 -11.81 -3.28 -9.80
C ALA A 140 -12.60 -1.97 -9.94
N THR A 141 -13.01 -1.62 -11.17
CA THR A 141 -13.82 -0.42 -11.44
C THR A 141 -15.18 -0.49 -10.74
N ALA A 142 -15.90 -1.61 -10.86
CA ALA A 142 -17.19 -1.80 -10.21
C ALA A 142 -17.08 -1.69 -8.68
N THR A 143 -16.02 -2.28 -8.10
CA THR A 143 -15.76 -2.16 -6.65
C THR A 143 -15.52 -0.72 -6.24
N LEU A 144 -14.72 0.02 -7.02
CA LEU A 144 -14.45 1.44 -6.75
C LEU A 144 -15.71 2.30 -6.89
N GLU A 145 -16.54 2.08 -7.91
CA GLU A 145 -17.80 2.79 -8.10
C GLU A 145 -18.75 2.60 -6.91
N VAL A 146 -18.90 1.36 -6.41
CA VAL A 146 -19.75 1.07 -5.25
C VAL A 146 -19.20 1.73 -3.98
N ILE A 147 -17.88 1.70 -3.76
CA ILE A 147 -17.26 2.34 -2.60
C ILE A 147 -17.41 3.87 -2.67
N LEU A 148 -17.23 4.46 -3.87
CA LEU A 148 -17.34 5.89 -4.13
C LEU A 148 -18.79 6.40 -4.16
N SER A 149 -19.77 5.51 -4.32
CA SER A 149 -21.18 5.84 -4.09
C SER A 149 -21.40 6.14 -2.60
N MET A 150 -21.70 7.40 -2.31
CA MET A 150 -21.82 7.91 -0.94
C MET A 150 -23.08 8.72 -0.77
N GLU A 151 -23.82 8.43 0.30
CA GLU A 151 -25.05 9.14 0.66
C GLU A 151 -24.78 10.28 1.65
N ASN A 152 -23.67 10.21 2.40
CA ASN A 152 -23.37 11.12 3.52
C ASN A 152 -21.89 11.54 3.56
N ILE A 153 -21.62 12.76 4.05
CA ILE A 153 -20.25 13.31 4.16
C ILE A 153 -19.32 12.49 5.07
N GLN A 154 -19.86 11.77 6.04
CA GLN A 154 -19.06 10.87 6.90
C GLN A 154 -18.46 9.70 6.10
N GLN A 155 -19.19 9.22 5.08
CA GLN A 155 -18.70 8.15 4.20
C GLN A 155 -17.53 8.63 3.35
N LEU A 156 -17.48 9.93 3.00
CA LEU A 156 -16.32 10.54 2.33
C LEU A 156 -15.06 10.44 3.18
N GLY A 157 -15.14 10.78 4.47
CA GLY A 157 -14.00 10.65 5.39
C GLY A 157 -13.49 9.22 5.49
N VAL A 158 -14.39 8.24 5.60
CA VAL A 158 -14.03 6.81 5.64
C VAL A 158 -13.39 6.35 4.33
N ASN A 159 -13.97 6.70 3.20
CA ASN A 159 -13.46 6.30 1.89
C ASN A 159 -12.11 6.94 1.58
N LEU A 160 -11.93 8.22 1.90
CA LEU A 160 -10.65 8.90 1.77
C LEU A 160 -9.59 8.25 2.66
N PHE A 161 -9.95 7.89 3.89
CA PHE A 161 -9.04 7.16 4.78
C PHE A 161 -8.66 5.79 4.21
N LEU A 162 -9.63 4.99 3.74
CA LEU A 162 -9.40 3.62 3.29
C LEU A 162 -8.70 3.52 1.93
N ILE A 163 -9.01 4.41 1.00
CA ILE A 163 -8.51 4.35 -0.39
C ILE A 163 -7.24 5.18 -0.56
N ALA A 164 -7.13 6.34 0.10
CA ALA A 164 -5.98 7.23 -0.07
C ALA A 164 -5.00 7.12 1.12
N LEU A 165 -5.46 7.36 2.36
CA LEU A 165 -4.54 7.52 3.48
C LEU A 165 -3.91 6.20 3.93
N LEU A 166 -4.71 5.16 4.11
CA LEU A 166 -4.25 3.86 4.62
C LEU A 166 -3.23 3.20 3.67
N PRO A 167 -3.46 3.15 2.34
CA PRO A 167 -2.45 2.67 1.40
C PRO A 167 -1.21 3.55 1.39
N ALA A 168 -1.36 4.88 1.33
CA ALA A 168 -0.21 5.79 1.31
C ALA A 168 0.67 5.64 2.56
N LEU A 169 0.08 5.46 3.75
CA LEU A 169 0.82 5.17 4.97
C LEU A 169 1.56 3.83 4.88
N GLY A 170 0.87 2.78 4.43
CA GLY A 170 1.47 1.45 4.28
C GLY A 170 2.63 1.43 3.29
N GLU A 171 2.43 2.06 2.14
CA GLU A 171 3.44 2.20 1.09
C GLU A 171 4.65 2.99 1.60
N GLU A 172 4.45 4.16 2.22
CA GLU A 172 5.57 4.95 2.77
C GLU A 172 6.38 4.16 3.79
N LEU A 173 5.73 3.38 4.66
CA LEU A 173 6.41 2.54 5.65
C LEU A 173 7.20 1.39 5.02
N ILE A 174 6.66 0.71 4.00
CA ILE A 174 7.37 -0.37 3.30
C ILE A 174 8.48 0.21 2.44
N PHE A 175 8.18 1.18 1.58
CA PHE A 175 9.11 1.68 0.60
C PHE A 175 10.18 2.57 1.24
N ARG A 176 9.80 3.64 1.97
CA ARG A 176 10.80 4.50 2.64
C ARG A 176 11.45 3.79 3.83
N GLY A 177 10.62 3.15 4.64
CA GLY A 177 11.08 2.55 5.88
C GLY A 177 11.99 1.35 5.65
N ILE A 178 11.63 0.46 4.71
CA ILE A 178 12.29 -0.85 4.60
C ILE A 178 13.05 -0.98 3.27
N LEU A 179 12.38 -0.85 2.12
CA LEU A 179 12.96 -1.16 0.81
C LEU A 179 14.05 -0.17 0.39
N GLN A 180 13.84 1.13 0.59
CA GLN A 180 14.85 2.16 0.29
C GLN A 180 16.15 1.88 1.06
N GLN A 181 16.06 1.37 2.28
CA GLN A 181 17.26 1.06 3.06
C GLN A 181 18.01 -0.16 2.52
N PHE A 182 17.28 -1.19 2.09
CA PHE A 182 17.89 -2.31 1.39
C PHE A 182 18.55 -1.84 0.09
N GLY A 183 17.88 -0.97 -0.67
CA GLY A 183 18.42 -0.35 -1.89
C GLY A 183 19.68 0.48 -1.64
N TYR A 184 19.66 1.37 -0.64
CA TYR A 184 20.80 2.21 -0.28
C TYR A 184 22.02 1.36 0.08
N ARG A 185 21.80 0.26 0.82
CA ARG A 185 22.88 -0.65 1.21
C ARG A 185 23.38 -1.51 0.05
N ALA A 186 22.49 -1.92 -0.86
CA ALA A 186 22.83 -2.74 -2.01
C ALA A 186 23.63 -1.95 -3.06
N PHE A 187 23.15 -0.74 -3.41
CA PHE A 187 23.71 0.08 -4.48
C PHE A 187 24.73 1.12 -3.99
N ARG A 188 24.82 1.36 -2.68
CA ARG A 188 25.68 2.40 -2.06
C ARG A 188 25.49 3.79 -2.68
N SER A 189 24.32 4.05 -3.23
CA SER A 189 23.96 5.30 -3.91
C SER A 189 22.58 5.73 -3.45
N PRO A 190 22.42 6.98 -2.96
CA PRO A 190 21.10 7.52 -2.65
C PRO A 190 20.16 7.50 -3.86
N ILE A 191 20.66 7.82 -5.06
CA ILE A 191 19.84 7.99 -6.26
C ILE A 191 19.20 6.67 -6.69
N TYR A 192 19.96 5.58 -6.70
CA TYR A 192 19.47 4.25 -7.08
C TYR A 192 18.65 3.56 -5.97
N SER A 193 18.48 4.22 -4.83
CA SER A 193 17.72 3.69 -3.69
C SER A 193 16.33 4.29 -3.54
N VAL A 194 16.01 5.34 -4.29
CA VAL A 194 14.69 5.98 -4.30
C VAL A 194 13.72 5.12 -5.12
N TRP A 195 12.50 4.92 -4.61
CA TRP A 195 11.41 4.24 -5.29
C TRP A 195 10.48 5.24 -5.98
#